data_AF-A0A849WWW6-F1
#
_entry.id   AF-A0A849WWW6-F1
#
_cell.length_a   1.000
_cell.length_b   1.000
_cell.length_c   1.000
_cell.angle_alpha   90.00
_cell.angle_beta   90.00
_cell.angle_gamma   90.00
#
_symmetry.space_group_name_H-M   'P 1'
#
loop_
_entity.id
_entity.type
_entity.pdbx_description
1 polymer ?
#
loop_
_entity_poly.entity_id
_entity_poly.type
_entity_poly.pdbx_seq_one_letter_code
_entity_poly.pdbx_strand_id
1 'polypeptide(L)'
;MILVTFFSAALLPVMYFYEKNFTLFEKLAYDFYPQLINNLKQEETWLWITFTVSHFFLFGVSLFFSLKFTKKILYPIHQIEKHLQKMMLGHWDEPIHFDNEKEDFKSIKISYDYFQRSLKANTEMELELLKKIAIDPNNRDSYLAWKNLIEYKSYRIGLNPEEVLKGINPKVDDLIYVDFKKNKLKKVI
;
A
#
# COMPACT_ATOMS: atom_id res chain seq x y z
N MET A 1 -6.29 1.03 19.20
CA MET A 1 -7.73 1.35 19.42
C MET A 1 -8.62 0.13 19.41
N ILE A 2 -8.69 -0.67 18.34
CA ILE A 2 -9.60 -1.84 18.24
C ILE A 2 -9.45 -2.80 19.43
N LEU A 3 -8.21 -3.04 19.87
CA LEU A 3 -7.92 -3.93 21.00
C LEU A 3 -8.43 -3.37 22.35
N VAL A 4 -8.31 -2.05 22.55
CA VAL A 4 -8.83 -1.36 23.75
C VAL A 4 -10.36 -1.35 23.74
N THR A 5 -10.99 -1.09 22.60
CA THR A 5 -12.46 -1.12 22.47
C THR A 5 -13.00 -2.53 22.69
N PHE A 6 -12.36 -3.56 22.14
CA PHE A 6 -12.76 -4.95 22.32
C PHE A 6 -12.61 -5.38 23.79
N PHE A 7 -11.47 -5.04 24.41
CA PHE A 7 -11.24 -5.30 25.84
C PHE A 7 -12.27 -4.60 26.73
N SER A 8 -12.60 -3.33 26.42
CA SER A 8 -13.61 -2.56 27.16
C SER A 8 -15.00 -3.18 27.02
N ALA A 9 -15.37 -3.61 25.81
CA ALA A 9 -16.65 -4.27 25.56
C ALA A 9 -16.75 -5.62 26.29
N ALA A 10 -15.67 -6.39 26.33
CA ALA A 10 -15.61 -7.67 27.05
C ALA A 10 -15.68 -7.49 28.58
N LEU A 11 -15.25 -6.34 29.11
CA LEU A 11 -15.31 -6.03 30.54
C LEU A 11 -16.68 -5.57 31.03
N LEU A 12 -17.55 -5.05 30.15
CA LEU A 12 -18.87 -4.54 30.56
C LEU A 12 -19.72 -5.59 31.31
N PRO A 13 -19.85 -6.86 30.85
CA PRO A 13 -20.57 -7.88 31.61
C PRO A 13 -19.91 -8.18 32.96
N VAL A 14 -18.58 -8.21 33.02
CA VAL A 14 -17.83 -8.48 34.26
C VAL A 14 -18.10 -7.40 35.30
N MET A 15 -18.06 -6.13 34.88
CA MET A 15 -18.38 -4.99 35.74
C MET A 15 -19.82 -5.05 36.26
N TYR A 16 -20.76 -5.40 35.39
CA TYR A 16 -22.16 -5.58 35.78
C TYR A 16 -22.33 -6.68 36.83
N PHE A 17 -21.75 -7.86 36.61
CA PHE A 17 -21.81 -8.96 37.58
C PHE A 17 -21.16 -8.59 38.91
N TYR A 18 -20.01 -7.90 38.85
CA TYR A 18 -19.28 -7.46 40.02
C TYR A 18 -20.12 -6.50 40.89
N GLU A 19 -20.73 -5.48 40.30
CA GLU A 19 -21.58 -4.52 41.00
C GLU A 19 -22.79 -5.18 41.67
N LYS A 20 -23.43 -6.14 40.97
CA LYS A 20 -24.54 -6.92 41.53
C LYS A 20 -24.12 -7.77 42.72
N ASN A 21 -22.94 -8.40 42.62
CA ASN A 21 -22.41 -9.22 43.72
C ASN A 21 -22.06 -8.36 44.94
N PHE A 22 -21.43 -7.18 44.75
CA PHE A 22 -21.12 -6.27 45.86
C PHE A 22 -22.37 -5.78 46.58
N THR A 23 -23.42 -5.42 45.83
CA THR A 23 -24.71 -5.04 46.41
C THR A 23 -25.32 -6.16 47.26
N LEU A 24 -25.19 -7.41 46.81
CA LEU A 24 -25.68 -8.58 47.55
C LEU A 24 -24.87 -8.80 48.84
N PHE A 25 -23.55 -8.74 48.76
CA PHE A 25 -22.66 -8.92 49.91
C PHE A 25 -22.82 -7.81 50.95
N GLU A 26 -23.03 -6.56 50.50
CA GLU A 26 -23.29 -5.44 51.41
C GLU A 26 -24.58 -5.70 52.21
N LYS A 27 -25.67 -6.11 51.57
CA LYS A 27 -26.94 -6.45 52.25
C LYS A 27 -26.76 -7.58 53.27
N LEU A 28 -26.10 -8.66 52.88
CA LEU A 28 -25.78 -9.77 53.78
C LEU A 28 -24.91 -9.33 54.97
N ALA A 29 -23.94 -8.45 54.73
CA ALA A 29 -23.08 -7.93 55.79
C ALA A 29 -23.87 -7.08 56.79
N TYR A 30 -24.81 -6.24 56.34
CA TYR A 30 -25.70 -5.48 57.23
C TYR A 30 -26.51 -6.39 58.17
N ASP A 31 -27.02 -7.51 57.64
CA ASP A 31 -27.90 -8.41 58.40
C ASP A 31 -27.13 -9.32 59.37
N PHE A 32 -25.93 -9.80 58.99
CA PHE A 32 -25.21 -10.83 59.74
C PHE A 32 -23.92 -10.35 60.41
N TYR A 33 -23.15 -9.46 59.78
CA TYR A 33 -21.81 -9.06 60.23
C TYR A 33 -21.49 -7.60 59.85
N PRO A 34 -22.06 -6.60 60.56
CA PRO A 34 -21.96 -5.19 60.16
C PRO A 34 -20.52 -4.65 60.19
N GLN A 35 -19.63 -5.27 60.96
CA GLN A 35 -18.21 -4.91 60.98
C GLN A 35 -17.52 -5.11 59.62
N LEU A 36 -18.05 -5.98 58.76
CA LEU A 36 -17.48 -6.29 57.44
C LEU A 36 -17.74 -5.20 56.40
N ILE A 37 -18.72 -4.32 56.62
CA ILE A 37 -19.15 -3.30 55.64
C ILE A 37 -18.01 -2.34 55.28
N ASN A 38 -17.20 -1.93 56.27
CA ASN A 38 -16.07 -1.04 56.01
C ASN A 38 -15.02 -1.71 55.12
N ASN A 39 -14.76 -3.00 55.32
CA ASN A 39 -13.81 -3.75 54.49
C ASN A 39 -14.35 -3.90 53.06
N LEU A 40 -15.64 -4.23 52.90
CA LEU A 40 -16.30 -4.30 51.60
C LEU A 40 -16.19 -2.99 50.82
N LYS A 41 -16.49 -1.84 51.45
CA LYS A 41 -16.37 -0.53 50.80
C LYS A 41 -14.94 -0.18 50.41
N GLN A 42 -13.97 -0.57 51.24
CA GLN A 42 -12.56 -0.36 50.94
C GLN A 42 -12.10 -1.22 49.76
N GLU A 43 -12.51 -2.49 49.70
CA GLU A 43 -12.23 -3.39 48.58
C GLU A 43 -12.83 -2.89 47.27
N GLU A 44 -14.09 -2.44 47.28
CA GLU A 44 -14.74 -1.82 46.12
C GLU A 44 -13.93 -0.63 45.60
N THR A 45 -13.51 0.25 46.51
CA THR A 45 -12.71 1.44 46.16
C THR A 45 -11.37 1.03 45.54
N TRP A 46 -10.66 0.07 46.12
CA TRP A 46 -9.39 -0.42 45.58
C TRP A 46 -9.54 -1.07 44.20
N LEU A 47 -10.64 -1.79 43.98
CA LEU A 47 -10.92 -2.42 42.70
C LEU A 47 -11.18 -1.39 41.61
N TRP A 48 -11.98 -0.35 41.89
CA TRP A 48 -12.16 0.78 40.96
C TRP A 48 -10.85 1.50 40.65
N ILE A 49 -10.03 1.80 41.66
CA ILE A 49 -8.72 2.44 41.45
C ILE A 49 -7.84 1.57 40.54
N THR A 50 -7.72 0.27 40.85
CA THR A 50 -6.89 -0.67 40.09
C THR A 50 -7.39 -0.81 38.65
N PHE A 51 -8.70 -0.86 38.46
CA PHE A 51 -9.33 -0.90 37.15
C PHE A 51 -9.03 0.35 36.33
N THR A 52 -9.24 1.53 36.90
CA THR A 52 -8.97 2.82 36.24
C THR A 52 -7.50 2.96 35.87
N VAL A 53 -6.58 2.66 36.79
CA VAL A 53 -5.13 2.72 36.51
C VAL A 53 -4.74 1.74 35.41
N SER A 54 -5.26 0.51 35.44
CA SER A 54 -5.00 -0.50 34.40
C SER A 54 -5.52 -0.05 33.04
N HIS A 55 -6.69 0.59 33.01
CA HIS A 55 -7.28 1.11 31.77
C HIS A 55 -6.44 2.24 31.18
N PHE A 56 -6.00 3.21 31.98
CA PHE A 56 -5.10 4.27 31.53
C PHE A 56 -3.77 3.73 31.04
N PHE A 57 -3.21 2.75 31.72
CA PHE A 57 -1.98 2.09 31.30
C PHE A 57 -2.15 1.40 29.94
N LEU A 58 -3.20 0.60 29.77
CA LEU A 58 -3.51 -0.06 28.49
C LEU A 58 -3.76 0.94 27.37
N PHE A 59 -4.46 2.05 27.66
CA PHE A 59 -4.68 3.12 26.70
C PHE A 59 -3.35 3.75 26.26
N GLY A 60 -2.47 4.09 27.20
CA GLY A 60 -1.16 4.65 26.92
C GLY A 60 -0.29 3.73 26.08
N VAL A 61 -0.23 2.43 26.44
CA VAL A 61 0.49 1.41 25.67
C VAL A 61 -0.11 1.28 24.26
N SER A 62 -1.44 1.19 24.13
CA SER A 62 -2.09 1.11 22.82
C SER A 62 -1.79 2.32 21.95
N LEU A 63 -1.79 3.53 22.53
CA LEU A 63 -1.50 4.77 21.80
C LEU A 63 -0.05 4.79 21.34
N PHE A 64 0.89 4.45 22.23
CA PHE A 64 2.32 4.36 21.89
C PHE A 64 2.57 3.39 20.73
N PHE A 65 2.01 2.18 20.78
CA PHE A 65 2.14 1.21 19.70
C PHE A 65 1.46 1.66 18.41
N SER A 66 0.29 2.30 18.48
CA SER A 66 -0.39 2.83 17.30
C SER A 66 0.47 3.88 16.60
N LEU A 67 1.03 4.83 17.35
CA LEU A 67 1.92 5.86 16.80
C LEU A 67 3.18 5.25 16.19
N LYS A 68 3.79 4.29 16.89
CA LYS A 68 4.99 3.59 16.41
C LYS A 68 4.70 2.81 15.13
N PHE A 69 3.54 2.12 15.05
CA PHE A 69 3.10 1.38 13.87
C PHE A 69 2.85 2.32 12.69
N THR A 70 2.11 3.42 12.89
CA THR A 70 1.84 4.41 11.83
C THR A 70 3.13 4.98 11.27
N LYS A 71 4.07 5.39 12.14
CA LYS A 71 5.36 5.94 11.72
C LYS A 71 6.25 4.91 11.04
N LYS A 72 6.28 3.67 11.53
CA LYS A 72 7.17 2.64 10.98
C LYS A 72 6.64 2.03 9.69
N ILE A 73 5.34 1.73 9.59
CA ILE A 73 4.80 0.90 8.51
C ILE A 73 4.00 1.73 7.52
N LEU A 74 3.07 2.56 8.00
CA LEU A 74 2.18 3.30 7.12
C LEU A 74 2.92 4.38 6.32
N TYR A 75 3.89 5.02 6.97
CA TYR A 75 4.64 6.11 6.35
C TYR A 75 5.51 5.66 5.14
N PRO A 76 6.34 4.59 5.23
CA PRO A 76 7.03 4.07 4.04
C PRO A 76 6.10 3.62 2.91
N ILE A 77 4.95 3.02 3.25
CA ILE A 77 3.96 2.61 2.23
C ILE A 77 3.42 3.84 1.48
N HIS A 78 3.10 4.91 2.22
CA HIS A 78 2.65 6.17 1.64
C HIS A 78 3.72 6.83 0.75
N GLN A 79 5.00 6.73 1.12
CA GLN A 79 6.11 7.21 0.27
C GLN A 79 6.21 6.39 -1.03
N ILE A 80 6.10 5.06 -0.95
CA ILE A 80 6.07 4.18 -2.12
C ILE A 80 4.91 4.54 -3.04
N GLU A 81 3.71 4.72 -2.49
CA GLU A 81 2.52 5.10 -3.27
C GLU A 81 2.74 6.42 -4.01
N LYS A 82 3.21 7.45 -3.31
CA LYS A 82 3.53 8.75 -3.93
C LYS A 82 4.58 8.63 -5.03
N HIS A 83 5.61 7.82 -4.81
CA HIS A 83 6.65 7.61 -5.80
C HIS A 83 6.11 6.86 -7.04
N LEU A 84 5.27 5.84 -6.84
CA LEU A 84 4.59 5.15 -7.93
C LEU A 84 3.69 6.10 -8.73
N GLN A 85 2.97 7.00 -8.07
CA GLN A 85 2.18 8.04 -8.75
C GLN A 85 3.06 8.95 -9.60
N LYS A 86 4.21 9.41 -9.09
CA LYS A 86 5.19 10.18 -9.87
C LYS A 86 5.73 9.40 -11.07
N MET A 87 6.04 8.12 -10.90
CA MET A 87 6.49 7.25 -11.99
C MET A 87 5.42 7.07 -13.07
N MET A 88 4.14 6.96 -12.69
CA MET A 88 3.03 6.91 -13.66
C MET A 88 2.92 8.19 -14.48
N LEU A 89 3.35 9.33 -13.94
CA LEU A 89 3.43 10.63 -14.64
C LEU A 89 4.73 10.79 -15.47
N GLY A 90 5.60 9.78 -15.51
CA GLY A 90 6.83 9.82 -16.31
C GLY A 90 8.07 10.36 -15.57
N HIS A 91 7.99 10.60 -14.26
CA HIS A 91 9.14 11.02 -13.46
C HIS A 91 9.89 9.79 -12.91
N TRP A 92 10.96 9.35 -13.60
CA TRP A 92 11.77 8.18 -13.22
C TRP A 92 13.11 8.51 -12.58
N ASP A 93 13.52 9.77 -12.65
CA ASP A 93 14.88 10.18 -12.28
C ASP A 93 15.06 10.39 -10.77
N GLU A 94 13.95 10.50 -10.04
CA GLU A 94 13.97 10.63 -8.58
C GLU A 94 14.10 9.23 -7.95
N PRO A 95 15.12 8.95 -7.11
CA PRO A 95 15.12 7.74 -6.31
C PRO A 95 14.20 7.90 -5.12
N ILE A 96 13.54 6.82 -4.72
CA ILE A 96 12.74 6.82 -3.49
C ILE A 96 13.64 6.96 -2.27
N HIS A 97 13.38 7.99 -1.46
CA HIS A 97 14.12 8.24 -0.23
C HIS A 97 13.31 7.69 0.94
N PHE A 98 13.68 6.50 1.40
CA PHE A 98 13.19 5.97 2.67
C PHE A 98 13.95 6.63 3.82
N ASP A 99 13.25 7.38 4.67
CA ASP A 99 13.81 8.18 5.78
C ASP A 99 14.41 7.37 6.94
N ASN A 100 14.73 6.08 6.79
CA ASN A 100 15.32 5.33 7.88
C ASN A 100 16.25 4.22 7.39
N GLU A 101 17.50 4.30 7.83
CA GLU A 101 18.56 3.29 7.77
C GLU A 101 18.25 2.00 8.56
N LYS A 102 16.97 1.72 8.86
CA LYS A 102 16.59 0.56 9.68
C LYS A 102 16.41 -0.66 8.78
N GLU A 103 17.12 -1.73 9.13
CA GLU A 103 17.15 -3.01 8.41
C GLU A 103 15.74 -3.56 8.10
N ASP A 104 14.75 -3.26 8.96
CA ASP A 104 13.33 -3.65 8.83
C ASP A 104 12.75 -3.43 7.41
N PHE A 105 13.18 -2.38 6.70
CA PHE A 105 12.66 -2.04 5.36
C PHE A 105 13.65 -2.27 4.22
N LYS A 106 14.83 -2.81 4.51
CA LYS A 106 15.87 -3.04 3.50
C LYS A 106 15.39 -4.02 2.42
N SER A 107 14.70 -5.09 2.82
CA SER A 107 14.13 -6.07 1.89
C SER A 107 13.08 -5.43 0.97
N ILE A 108 12.17 -4.63 1.54
CA ILE A 108 11.11 -3.93 0.79
C ILE A 108 11.73 -2.94 -0.20
N LYS A 109 12.73 -2.16 0.24
CA LYS A 109 13.47 -1.26 -0.65
C LYS A 109 14.10 -2.02 -1.81
N ILE A 110 14.79 -3.13 -1.54
CA ILE A 110 15.42 -3.95 -2.57
C ILE A 110 14.36 -4.47 -3.56
N SER A 111 13.26 -5.05 -3.08
CA SER A 111 12.17 -5.53 -3.94
C SER A 111 11.55 -4.40 -4.77
N TYR A 112 11.42 -3.22 -4.18
CA TYR A 112 10.92 -2.03 -4.86
C TYR A 112 11.86 -1.56 -5.98
N ASP A 113 13.16 -1.46 -5.71
CA ASP A 113 14.17 -1.06 -6.69
C ASP A 113 14.21 -2.06 -7.86
N TYR A 114 14.11 -3.36 -7.59
CA TYR A 114 14.00 -4.38 -8.64
C TYR A 114 12.71 -4.23 -9.46
N PHE A 115 11.58 -3.98 -8.80
CA PHE A 115 10.31 -3.74 -9.47
C PHE A 115 10.37 -2.52 -10.39
N GLN A 116 10.94 -1.40 -9.92
CA GLN A 116 11.14 -0.19 -10.72
C GLN A 116 11.99 -0.47 -11.95
N ARG A 117 13.14 -1.14 -11.79
CA ARG A 117 14.03 -1.49 -12.91
C ARG A 117 13.35 -2.40 -13.92
N SER A 118 12.60 -3.40 -13.43
CA SER A 118 11.84 -4.33 -14.27
C SER A 118 10.75 -3.61 -15.07
N LEU A 119 9.99 -2.72 -14.44
CA LEU A 119 8.98 -1.91 -15.14
C LEU A 119 9.59 -1.02 -16.23
N LYS A 120 10.72 -0.38 -15.93
CA LYS A 120 11.42 0.48 -16.90
C LYS A 120 11.90 -0.35 -18.09
N ALA A 121 12.62 -1.44 -17.84
CA ALA A 121 13.14 -2.34 -18.87
C ALA A 121 12.03 -2.93 -19.75
N ASN A 122 10.91 -3.35 -19.16
CA ASN A 122 9.76 -3.84 -19.91
C ASN A 122 9.16 -2.75 -20.81
N THR A 123 9.04 -1.52 -20.31
CA THR A 123 8.49 -0.42 -21.10
C THR A 123 9.43 0.01 -22.23
N GLU A 124 10.74 -0.02 -22.00
CA GLU A 124 11.76 0.19 -23.03
C GLU A 124 11.71 -0.89 -24.12
N MET A 125 11.61 -2.17 -23.72
CA MET A 125 11.47 -3.29 -24.64
C MET A 125 10.19 -3.20 -25.49
N GLU A 126 9.06 -2.88 -24.86
CA GLU A 126 7.80 -2.65 -25.57
C GLU A 126 7.92 -1.52 -26.59
N LEU A 127 8.62 -0.44 -26.23
CA LEU A 127 8.85 0.69 -27.12
C LEU A 127 9.79 0.32 -28.29
N GLU A 128 10.82 -0.50 -28.06
CA GLU A 128 11.63 -1.07 -29.13
C GLU A 128 10.84 -1.98 -30.07
N LEU A 129 9.90 -2.76 -29.54
CA LEU A 129 9.01 -3.58 -30.36
C LEU A 129 8.07 -2.70 -31.19
N LEU A 130 7.46 -1.67 -30.59
CA LEU A 130 6.61 -0.70 -31.30
C LEU A 130 7.37 -0.01 -32.44
N LYS A 131 8.65 0.32 -32.25
CA LYS A 131 9.52 0.89 -33.31
C LYS A 131 9.72 -0.04 -34.51
N LYS A 132 9.64 -1.36 -34.29
CA LYS A 132 9.85 -2.39 -35.32
C LYS A 132 8.55 -2.79 -36.04
N ILE A 133 7.38 -2.35 -35.57
CA ILE A 133 6.11 -2.64 -36.23
C ILE A 133 6.05 -1.89 -37.55
N ALA A 134 5.91 -2.62 -38.65
CA ALA A 134 5.63 -2.05 -39.95
C ALA A 134 4.14 -1.70 -40.05
N ILE A 135 3.83 -0.44 -40.34
CA ILE A 135 2.46 0.06 -40.44
C ILE A 135 2.22 0.55 -41.85
N ASP A 136 1.09 0.15 -42.43
CA ASP A 136 0.64 0.67 -43.70
C ASP A 136 0.35 2.17 -43.59
N PRO A 137 1.13 3.04 -44.25
CA PRO A 137 0.96 4.50 -44.19
C PRO A 137 -0.41 4.95 -44.70
N ASN A 138 -1.10 4.14 -45.49
CA ASN A 138 -2.41 4.47 -46.05
C ASN A 138 -3.55 4.25 -45.05
N ASN A 139 -3.32 3.48 -43.97
CA ASN A 139 -4.30 3.27 -42.92
C ASN A 139 -4.11 4.32 -41.81
N ARG A 140 -4.79 5.45 -41.98
CA ARG A 140 -4.73 6.60 -41.06
C ARG A 140 -4.99 6.22 -39.60
N ASP A 141 -5.96 5.36 -39.35
CA ASP A 141 -6.36 5.00 -37.98
C ASP A 141 -5.28 4.16 -37.29
N SER A 142 -4.67 3.23 -38.02
CA SER A 142 -3.57 2.39 -37.51
C SER A 142 -2.32 3.21 -37.22
N TYR A 143 -2.00 4.16 -38.11
CA TYR A 143 -0.88 5.07 -37.92
C TYR A 143 -1.08 6.00 -36.70
N LEU A 144 -2.27 6.58 -36.54
CA LEU A 144 -2.59 7.42 -35.40
C LEU A 144 -2.57 6.63 -34.08
N ALA A 145 -3.13 5.42 -34.06
CA ALA A 145 -3.11 4.56 -32.87
C ALA A 145 -1.67 4.22 -32.46
N TRP A 146 -0.81 3.85 -33.41
CA TRP A 146 0.59 3.56 -33.13
C TRP A 146 1.37 4.79 -32.66
N LYS A 147 1.18 5.93 -33.32
CA LYS A 147 1.80 7.19 -32.91
C LYS A 147 1.43 7.53 -31.47
N ASN A 148 0.14 7.46 -31.13
CA ASN A 148 -0.34 7.70 -29.77
C ASN A 148 0.25 6.70 -28.76
N LEU A 149 0.43 5.42 -29.15
CA LEU A 149 1.07 4.41 -28.30
C LEU A 149 2.55 4.71 -28.06
N ILE A 150 3.29 5.12 -29.09
CA ILE A 150 4.69 5.53 -28.93
C ILE A 150 4.77 6.78 -28.06
N GLU A 151 3.93 7.78 -28.27
CA GLU A 151 3.91 9.00 -27.47
C GLU A 151 3.61 8.71 -26.00
N TYR A 152 2.57 7.91 -25.74
CA TYR A 152 2.19 7.50 -24.39
C TYR A 152 3.30 6.71 -23.69
N LYS A 153 3.91 5.74 -24.37
CA LYS A 153 5.00 4.92 -23.79
C LYS A 153 6.28 5.72 -23.60
N SER A 154 6.61 6.63 -24.51
CA SER A 154 7.78 7.52 -24.41
C SER A 154 7.65 8.48 -23.23
N TYR A 155 6.48 9.12 -23.11
CA TYR A 155 6.16 9.99 -21.97
C TYR A 155 6.26 9.22 -20.65
N ARG A 156 5.73 7.99 -20.64
CA ARG A 156 5.77 7.13 -19.45
C ARG A 156 7.17 6.81 -18.99
N ILE A 157 8.22 6.83 -19.81
CA ILE A 157 9.62 6.59 -19.39
C ILE A 157 10.46 7.87 -19.34
N GLY A 158 9.82 9.04 -19.48
CA GLY A 158 10.50 10.34 -19.47
C GLY A 158 11.28 10.67 -20.74
N LEU A 159 11.06 9.96 -21.84
CA LEU A 159 11.68 10.27 -23.13
C LEU A 159 10.85 11.29 -23.91
N ASN A 160 11.54 12.18 -24.64
CA ASN A 160 10.89 13.12 -25.56
C ASN A 160 10.26 12.34 -26.75
N PRO A 161 8.92 12.34 -26.90
CA PRO A 161 8.27 11.57 -27.96
C PRO A 161 8.71 11.96 -29.37
N GLU A 162 9.02 13.24 -29.58
CA GLU A 162 9.42 13.73 -30.90
C GLU A 162 10.79 13.21 -31.34
N GLU A 163 11.73 13.06 -30.42
CA GLU A 163 13.05 12.49 -30.69
C GLU A 163 12.95 11.00 -31.02
N VAL A 164 12.09 10.30 -30.28
CA VAL A 164 11.81 8.88 -30.52
C VAL A 164 11.19 8.67 -31.89
N LEU A 165 10.23 9.52 -32.29
CA LEU A 165 9.58 9.46 -33.60
C LEU A 165 10.51 9.86 -34.75
N LYS A 166 11.39 10.87 -34.55
CA LYS A 166 12.39 11.29 -35.56
C LYS A 166 13.44 10.21 -35.85
N GLY A 167 13.80 9.40 -34.84
CA GLY A 167 14.72 8.27 -35.00
C GLY A 167 14.09 7.06 -35.71
N ILE A 168 12.77 7.02 -35.84
CA ILE A 168 12.05 6.00 -36.61
C ILE A 168 11.91 6.54 -38.02
N ASN A 169 12.91 6.26 -38.86
CA ASN A 169 12.73 6.45 -40.29
C ASN A 169 11.77 5.35 -40.76
N PRO A 170 10.54 5.65 -41.23
CA PRO A 170 9.71 4.63 -41.84
C PRO A 170 10.42 4.23 -43.14
N LYS A 171 11.34 3.26 -43.05
CA LYS A 171 11.84 2.58 -44.23
C LYS A 171 10.66 1.84 -44.82
N VAL A 172 10.03 2.48 -45.80
CA VAL A 172 8.95 1.91 -46.61
C VAL A 172 9.45 0.71 -47.45
N ASP A 173 10.75 0.44 -47.48
CA ASP A 173 11.33 -0.43 -48.51
C ASP A 173 11.68 -1.88 -48.11
N ASP A 174 11.34 -2.37 -46.91
CA ASP A 174 11.53 -3.79 -46.58
C ASP A 174 10.28 -4.41 -45.92
N LEU A 175 9.12 -4.23 -46.56
CA LEU A 175 7.91 -4.98 -46.20
C LEU A 175 7.96 -6.40 -46.79
N ILE A 176 8.47 -7.36 -46.01
CA ILE A 176 8.12 -8.78 -46.22
C ILE A 176 6.66 -8.94 -45.80
N TYR A 177 5.75 -8.84 -46.77
CA TYR A 177 4.36 -9.27 -46.60
C TYR A 177 4.33 -10.79 -46.43
N VAL A 178 3.97 -11.26 -45.23
CA VAL A 178 3.50 -12.65 -45.07
C VAL A 178 2.01 -12.65 -45.38
N ASP A 179 1.67 -12.97 -46.63
CA ASP A 179 0.29 -13.24 -47.04
C ASP A 179 -0.18 -14.54 -46.39
N PHE A 180 -0.89 -14.41 -45.27
CA PHE A 180 -1.49 -15.55 -44.55
C PHE A 180 -2.63 -16.24 -45.32
N LYS A 181 -2.99 -15.79 -46.52
CA LYS A 181 -4.04 -16.40 -47.35
C LYS A 181 -3.51 -17.34 -48.42
N LYS A 182 -2.22 -17.33 -48.73
CA LYS A 182 -1.57 -18.31 -49.62
C LYS A 182 -0.24 -18.72 -49.06
N ASN A 183 -0.17 -19.96 -48.58
CA ASN A 183 1.00 -20.61 -48.01
C ASN A 183 2.12 -20.82 -49.07
N LYS A 184 2.66 -19.74 -49.64
CA LYS A 184 3.82 -19.74 -50.55
C LYS A 184 4.60 -18.43 -50.41
N LEU A 185 5.86 -18.56 -49.98
CA LEU A 185 6.87 -17.51 -50.02
C LEU A 185 7.20 -17.16 -51.48
N LYS A 186 7.06 -15.88 -51.85
CA LYS A 186 7.69 -15.33 -53.06
C LYS A 186 8.61 -14.19 -52.66
N LYS A 187 9.90 -14.33 -53.00
CA LYS A 187 10.87 -13.23 -53.01
C LYS A 187 10.56 -12.32 -54.20
N VAL A 188 10.47 -11.03 -53.98
CA VAL A 188 10.56 -10.00 -55.01
C VAL A 188 11.95 -9.39 -54.89
N ILE A 189 12.68 -9.34 -56.01
CA ILE A 189 13.96 -8.62 -56.18
C ILE A 189 13.62 -7.16 -56.40
#